data_AF-A0A497R0Z7-F1
#
_entry.id   AF-A0A497R0Z7-F1
#
_cell.length_a   1.000
_cell.length_b   1.000
_cell.length_c   1.000
_cell.angle_alpha   90.00
_cell.angle_beta   90.00
_cell.angle_gamma   90.00
#
_symmetry.space_group_name_H-M   'P 1'
#
loop_
_entity.id
_entity.type
_entity.pdbx_description
1 polymer ?
#
loop_
_entity_poly.entity_id
_entity_poly.type
_entity_poly.pdbx_seq_one_letter_code
_entity_poly.pdbx_strand_id
1 'polypeptide(L)'
;AIVEEVYEKMLDGLEVKGVVPSHPWNYSKDEQSGWTKPNLSDFTDKSWDELTDAEKRSIAGHFAWAAKMPPENYTDLKLPHHDPKTHKVVWRGVVAAMAALLGARGGVDIPAEDKQKVYNHLARHYRDDFGREPPKLKELEEFFAELKEIEDVDGKNDQSHLKSLISQQQNMEEFEKKIKELEATNSELSEKISELESKVAELEAENAKLKEENERLSNQVKQYIEREKAEITEKIKALTDEVNEEELKEKDVAELKEFYLTLLETKVIKAKSLPSKVKVGGEEEEKVDFKEVF
;
A
#
# COMPACT_ATOMS: atom_id res chain seq x y z
N ALA A 1 14.84 -11.42 -4.91
CA ALA A 1 13.56 -11.44 -4.17
C ALA A 1 13.82 -11.39 -2.66
N ILE A 2 14.09 -12.51 -1.98
CA ILE A 2 14.31 -12.52 -0.51
C ILE A 2 15.58 -11.75 -0.10
N VAL A 3 16.62 -11.75 -0.93
CA VAL A 3 17.85 -11.01 -0.64
C VAL A 3 17.64 -9.50 -0.77
N GLU A 4 16.95 -9.01 -1.83
CA GLU A 4 16.58 -7.58 -1.92
C GLU A 4 15.71 -7.12 -0.75
N GLU A 5 14.72 -7.93 -0.35
CA GLU A 5 13.78 -7.57 0.73
C GLU A 5 14.44 -7.52 2.11
N VAL A 6 15.45 -8.38 2.33
CA VAL A 6 16.30 -8.35 3.54
C VAL A 6 17.27 -7.17 3.51
N TYR A 7 17.79 -6.78 2.34
CA TYR A 7 18.62 -5.59 2.20
C TYR A 7 17.82 -4.30 2.41
N GLU A 8 16.58 -4.19 1.90
CA GLU A 8 15.72 -3.04 2.14
C GLU A 8 15.32 -2.91 3.61
N LYS A 9 14.97 -4.01 4.28
CA LYS A 9 14.69 -4.01 5.73
C LYS A 9 15.92 -3.71 6.60
N MET A 10 17.13 -4.06 6.15
CA MET A 10 18.37 -3.66 6.85
C MET A 10 18.76 -2.19 6.59
N LEU A 11 18.35 -1.60 5.47
CA LEU A 11 18.57 -0.20 5.14
C LEU A 11 17.59 0.74 5.85
N ASP A 12 16.37 0.28 6.14
CA ASP A 12 15.33 1.04 6.84
C ASP A 12 15.72 1.40 8.30
N GLY A 13 16.72 0.71 8.86
CA GLY A 13 17.31 0.98 10.18
C GLY A 13 18.65 1.71 10.17
N LEU A 14 19.20 2.03 9.00
CA LEU A 14 20.38 2.88 8.85
C LEU A 14 19.88 4.28 8.53
N GLU A 15 19.77 5.16 9.54
CA GLU A 15 19.50 6.59 9.30
C GLU A 15 20.42 7.09 8.18
N VAL A 16 19.82 7.36 7.02
CA VAL A 16 20.56 7.87 5.87
C VAL A 16 20.95 9.29 6.22
N LYS A 17 22.19 9.45 6.69
CA LYS A 17 22.81 10.75 6.93
C LYS A 17 22.64 11.61 5.69
N GLY A 18 21.81 12.65 5.81
CA GLY A 18 21.61 13.61 4.74
C GLY A 18 22.91 14.36 4.43
N VAL A 19 22.86 15.29 3.49
CA VAL A 19 24.03 16.10 3.12
C VAL A 19 23.68 17.58 3.14
N VAL A 20 24.69 18.41 3.43
CA VAL A 20 24.64 19.84 3.14
C VAL A 20 25.16 20.00 1.70
N PRO A 21 24.30 20.38 0.74
CA PRO A 21 24.71 20.51 -0.66
C PRO A 21 25.83 21.54 -0.83
N SER A 22 26.76 21.27 -1.74
CA SER A 22 27.77 22.25 -2.15
C SER A 22 27.24 23.12 -3.29
N HIS A 23 27.73 24.37 -3.37
CA HIS A 23 27.47 25.26 -4.48
C HIS A 23 28.54 25.04 -5.57
N PRO A 24 28.21 24.59 -6.80
CA PRO A 24 29.15 24.60 -7.92
C PRO A 24 29.27 25.97 -8.62
N TRP A 25 28.67 27.03 -8.06
CA TRP A 25 28.80 28.42 -8.51
C TRP A 25 29.33 29.31 -7.38
N ASN A 26 29.92 30.43 -7.76
CA ASN A 26 30.17 31.53 -6.84
C ASN A 26 28.87 32.30 -6.61
N TYR A 27 28.72 32.87 -5.41
CA TYR A 27 27.59 33.72 -5.08
C TYR A 27 28.06 35.02 -4.42
N SER A 28 27.16 36.00 -4.40
CA SER A 28 27.30 37.21 -3.56
C SER A 28 26.15 37.27 -2.54
N LYS A 29 26.17 38.26 -1.65
CA LYS A 29 25.11 38.45 -0.66
C LYS A 29 24.01 39.42 -1.11
N ASP A 30 22.81 39.23 -0.58
CA ASP A 30 21.68 40.16 -0.66
C ASP A 30 21.08 40.38 0.73
N GLU A 31 21.22 41.60 1.25
CA GLU A 31 20.72 41.99 2.57
C GLU A 31 19.32 42.63 2.54
N GLN A 32 18.88 43.10 1.36
CA GLN A 32 17.74 44.03 1.25
C GLN A 32 16.49 43.36 0.69
N SER A 33 16.63 42.35 -0.16
CA SER A 33 15.50 41.70 -0.83
C SER A 33 14.56 40.99 0.14
N GLY A 34 13.29 40.94 -0.22
CA GLY A 34 12.30 40.09 0.43
C GLY A 34 12.67 38.61 0.30
N TRP A 35 12.04 37.75 1.11
CA TRP A 35 12.21 36.31 0.99
C TRP A 35 10.88 35.62 0.76
N THR A 36 10.87 34.71 -0.20
CA THR A 36 9.80 33.76 -0.44
C THR A 36 10.44 32.40 -0.71
N LYS A 37 9.88 31.34 -0.13
CA LYS A 37 10.39 29.99 -0.34
C LYS A 37 10.29 29.66 -1.85
N PRO A 38 11.40 29.32 -2.53
CA PRO A 38 11.36 29.02 -3.94
C PRO A 38 10.67 27.67 -4.20
N ASN A 39 10.00 27.59 -5.34
CA ASN A 39 9.44 26.38 -5.92
C ASN A 39 10.30 25.94 -7.12
N LEU A 40 10.07 24.72 -7.62
CA LEU A 40 10.85 24.18 -8.74
C LEU A 40 10.83 25.11 -9.97
N SER A 41 9.68 25.72 -10.27
CA SER A 41 9.49 26.66 -11.37
C SER A 41 10.34 27.93 -11.28
N ASP A 42 10.87 28.26 -10.09
CA ASP A 42 11.78 29.39 -9.94
C ASP A 42 13.20 29.07 -10.46
N PHE A 43 13.52 27.79 -10.61
CA PHE A 43 14.82 27.30 -11.09
C PHE A 43 14.79 26.85 -12.55
N THR A 44 13.68 26.26 -13.00
CA THR A 44 13.61 25.58 -14.29
C THR A 44 12.17 25.41 -14.76
N ASP A 45 11.96 25.37 -16.07
CA ASP A 45 10.67 25.02 -16.69
C ASP A 45 10.49 23.50 -16.88
N LYS A 46 11.55 22.71 -16.64
CA LYS A 46 11.52 21.25 -16.76
C LYS A 46 10.88 20.60 -15.52
N SER A 47 10.29 19.43 -15.71
CA SER A 47 9.96 18.56 -14.58
C SER A 47 11.23 18.01 -13.93
N TRP A 48 11.13 17.59 -12.66
CA TRP A 48 12.28 17.11 -11.89
C TRP A 48 12.96 15.88 -12.51
N ASP A 49 12.18 15.00 -13.12
CA ASP A 49 12.65 13.75 -13.74
C ASP A 49 13.40 13.99 -15.06
N GLU A 50 13.19 15.15 -15.69
CA GLU A 50 13.88 15.57 -16.91
C GLU A 50 15.22 16.27 -16.61
N LEU A 51 15.52 16.53 -15.34
CA LEU A 51 16.77 17.15 -14.94
C LEU A 51 17.90 16.13 -14.89
N THR A 52 19.04 16.53 -15.46
CA THR A 52 20.30 15.83 -15.25
C THR A 52 20.73 15.92 -13.78
N ASP A 53 21.54 14.96 -13.33
CA ASP A 53 22.10 15.00 -11.98
C ASP A 53 22.89 16.29 -11.68
N ALA A 54 23.50 16.89 -12.72
CA ALA A 54 24.20 18.17 -12.58
C ALA A 54 23.23 19.32 -12.31
N GLU A 55 22.09 19.36 -13.01
CA GLU A 55 21.01 20.31 -12.75
C GLU A 55 20.40 20.08 -11.36
N LYS A 56 20.16 18.83 -10.95
CA LYS A 56 19.65 18.49 -9.60
C LYS A 56 20.62 18.94 -8.50
N ARG A 57 21.92 18.67 -8.64
CA ARG A 57 22.97 19.19 -7.74
C ARG A 57 22.99 20.71 -7.72
N SER A 58 22.73 21.34 -8.85
CA SER A 58 22.68 22.79 -8.97
C SER A 58 21.49 23.40 -8.25
N ILE A 59 20.31 22.80 -8.35
CA ILE A 59 19.17 23.27 -7.58
C ILE A 59 19.42 23.03 -6.08
N ALA A 60 19.95 21.85 -5.72
CA ALA A 60 20.24 21.48 -4.34
C ALA A 60 21.19 22.46 -3.63
N GLY A 61 22.17 23.03 -4.34
CA GLY A 61 23.08 24.03 -3.77
C GLY A 61 22.37 25.27 -3.21
N HIS A 62 21.09 25.51 -3.48
CA HIS A 62 20.36 26.65 -2.90
C HIS A 62 19.77 26.37 -1.51
N PHE A 63 19.96 25.15 -1.01
CA PHE A 63 19.32 24.58 0.18
C PHE A 63 20.37 24.14 1.19
N ALA A 64 20.01 24.15 2.47
CA ALA A 64 20.95 23.78 3.53
C ALA A 64 20.98 22.26 3.81
N TRP A 65 20.02 21.50 3.27
CA TRP A 65 19.94 20.06 3.50
C TRP A 65 19.25 19.32 2.34
N ALA A 66 19.73 18.11 2.06
CA ALA A 66 19.10 17.12 1.18
C ALA A 66 19.25 15.71 1.78
N ALA A 67 18.25 14.85 1.61
CA ALA A 67 18.31 13.46 2.09
C ALA A 67 19.45 12.65 1.43
N LYS A 68 19.74 12.92 0.16
CA LYS A 68 20.76 12.25 -0.65
C LYS A 68 21.27 13.18 -1.75
N MET A 69 22.41 12.84 -2.36
CA MET A 69 22.99 13.56 -3.50
C MET A 69 23.36 12.62 -4.65
N PRO A 70 22.90 12.87 -5.90
CA PRO A 70 21.89 13.85 -6.25
C PRO A 70 20.54 13.54 -5.56
N PRO A 71 19.72 14.56 -5.25
CA PRO A 71 18.41 14.37 -4.65
C PRO A 71 17.46 13.62 -5.59
N GLU A 72 16.67 12.70 -5.03
CA GLU A 72 15.68 11.92 -5.79
C GLU A 72 14.47 12.79 -6.13
N ASN A 73 13.96 13.58 -5.17
CA ASN A 73 12.84 14.49 -5.38
C ASN A 73 13.19 15.94 -5.01
N TYR A 74 12.53 16.91 -5.64
CA TYR A 74 12.66 18.34 -5.27
C TYR A 74 12.23 18.59 -3.82
N THR A 75 11.22 17.86 -3.34
CA THR A 75 10.67 17.98 -1.98
C THR A 75 11.63 17.52 -0.89
N ASP A 76 12.69 16.80 -1.25
CA ASP A 76 13.73 16.33 -0.33
C ASP A 76 14.73 17.45 0.01
N LEU A 77 14.68 18.57 -0.72
CA LEU A 77 15.48 19.75 -0.46
C LEU A 77 14.82 20.62 0.61
N LYS A 78 15.55 20.91 1.69
CA LYS A 78 15.04 21.66 2.85
C LYS A 78 15.87 22.92 3.09
N LEU A 79 15.21 23.91 3.69
CA LEU A 79 15.84 25.17 4.13
C LEU A 79 16.52 25.96 2.99
N PRO A 80 15.76 26.38 1.96
CA PRO A 80 16.29 27.25 0.93
C PRO A 80 16.71 28.60 1.53
N HIS A 81 17.82 29.13 1.04
CA HIS A 81 18.35 30.42 1.50
C HIS A 81 19.14 31.19 0.41
N HIS A 82 19.28 30.63 -0.78
CA HIS A 82 19.78 31.33 -1.96
C HIS A 82 18.67 31.68 -2.95
N ASP A 83 18.85 32.78 -3.67
CA ASP A 83 17.97 33.22 -4.75
C ASP A 83 18.15 32.31 -5.99
N PRO A 84 17.06 31.72 -6.54
CA PRO A 84 17.14 30.79 -7.67
C PRO A 84 17.75 31.34 -8.95
N LYS A 85 17.64 32.66 -9.18
CA LYS A 85 18.01 33.30 -10.45
C LYS A 85 19.42 33.88 -10.41
N THR A 86 19.81 34.40 -9.26
CA THR A 86 21.06 35.16 -9.08
C THR A 86 22.07 34.40 -8.25
N HIS A 87 21.68 33.26 -7.67
CA HIS A 87 22.44 32.45 -6.73
C HIS A 87 22.84 33.16 -5.43
N LYS A 88 22.41 34.40 -5.23
CA LYS A 88 22.81 35.19 -4.06
C LYS A 88 22.29 34.55 -2.78
N VAL A 89 23.12 34.53 -1.74
CA VAL A 89 22.62 34.22 -0.40
C VAL A 89 21.75 35.39 0.07
N VAL A 90 20.49 35.12 0.41
CA VAL A 90 19.55 36.17 0.83
C VAL A 90 19.44 36.17 2.34
N TRP A 91 19.70 37.30 2.98
CA TRP A 91 19.70 37.43 4.45
C TRP A 91 18.40 36.93 5.07
N ARG A 92 17.25 37.37 4.54
CA ARG A 92 15.94 36.93 5.02
C ARG A 92 15.68 35.44 4.79
N GLY A 93 16.31 34.84 3.77
CA GLY A 93 16.28 33.39 3.54
C GLY A 93 17.08 32.62 4.57
N VAL A 94 18.29 33.08 4.89
CA VAL A 94 19.15 32.51 5.95
C VAL A 94 18.45 32.58 7.31
N VAL A 95 17.82 33.71 7.65
CA VAL A 95 17.06 33.85 8.90
C VAL A 95 15.85 32.91 8.92
N ALA A 96 15.11 32.81 7.81
CA ALA A 96 13.95 31.91 7.72
C ALA A 96 14.36 30.44 7.86
N ALA A 97 15.46 30.04 7.22
CA ALA A 97 16.04 28.71 7.34
C ALA A 97 16.48 28.40 8.77
N MET A 98 17.21 29.32 9.41
CA MET A 98 17.67 29.15 10.79
C MET A 98 16.49 29.07 11.76
N ALA A 99 15.48 29.91 11.61
CA ALA A 99 14.28 29.87 12.45
C ALA A 99 13.54 28.53 12.33
N ALA A 100 13.37 28.01 11.11
CA ALA A 100 12.76 26.70 10.89
C ALA A 100 13.60 25.57 11.50
N LEU A 101 14.93 25.62 11.37
CA LEU A 101 15.83 24.66 12.04
C LEU A 101 15.67 24.67 13.56
N LEU A 102 15.47 25.85 14.15
CA LEU A 102 15.26 26.06 15.58
C LEU A 102 13.81 25.85 16.04
N GLY A 103 12.93 25.29 15.18
CA GLY A 103 11.57 24.89 15.58
C GLY A 103 10.47 25.93 15.33
N ALA A 104 10.78 27.09 14.73
CA ALA A 104 9.73 28.05 14.38
C ALA A 104 8.75 27.43 13.37
N ARG A 105 7.45 27.71 13.54
CA ARG A 105 6.36 27.24 12.66
C ARG A 105 6.30 25.71 12.52
N GLY A 106 6.63 24.98 13.59
CA GLY A 106 6.60 23.50 13.60
C GLY A 106 7.93 22.86 13.22
N GLY A 107 8.96 23.65 12.92
CA GLY A 107 10.31 23.16 12.66
C GLY A 107 10.54 22.72 11.22
N VAL A 108 11.62 21.97 11.03
CA VAL A 108 11.97 21.33 9.76
C VAL A 108 12.10 19.82 9.97
N ASP A 109 11.58 19.09 8.99
CA ASP A 109 11.65 17.63 8.93
C ASP A 109 13.01 17.19 8.37
N ILE A 110 13.98 16.98 9.27
CA ILE A 110 15.32 16.40 9.02
C ILE A 110 15.74 15.54 10.23
N PRO A 111 16.64 14.55 10.06
CA PRO A 111 17.18 13.77 11.16
C PRO A 111 17.85 14.63 12.25
N ALA A 112 17.76 14.22 13.51
CA ALA A 112 18.30 14.98 14.63
C ALA A 112 19.84 15.13 14.53
N GLU A 113 20.53 14.07 14.13
CA GLU A 113 21.98 14.06 13.90
C GLU A 113 22.45 15.06 12.82
N ASP A 114 21.55 15.47 11.93
CA ASP A 114 21.84 16.40 10.85
C ASP A 114 21.66 17.88 11.25
N LYS A 115 20.95 18.15 12.34
CA LYS A 115 20.66 19.53 12.78
C LYS A 115 21.94 20.32 13.02
N GLN A 116 22.94 19.73 13.66
CA GLN A 116 24.19 20.43 14.00
C GLN A 116 24.99 20.84 12.75
N LYS A 117 25.11 19.96 11.74
CA LYS A 117 25.84 20.29 10.50
C LYS A 117 25.11 21.35 9.67
N VAL A 118 23.77 21.30 9.62
CA VAL A 118 22.93 22.29 8.95
C VAL A 118 23.01 23.64 9.68
N TYR A 119 22.97 23.63 11.02
CA TYR A 119 23.17 24.81 11.84
C TYR A 119 24.51 25.46 11.55
N ASN A 120 25.60 24.68 11.53
CA ASN A 120 26.94 25.18 11.24
C ASN A 120 27.05 25.84 9.86
N HIS A 121 26.40 25.26 8.86
CA HIS A 121 26.32 25.82 7.51
C HIS A 121 25.59 27.17 7.49
N LEU A 122 24.39 27.26 8.09
CA LEU A 122 23.64 28.52 8.15
C LEU A 122 24.37 29.57 9.01
N ALA A 123 24.95 29.15 10.14
CA ALA A 123 25.75 29.99 11.03
C ALA A 123 26.98 30.59 10.32
N ARG A 124 27.55 29.89 9.35
CA ARG A 124 28.61 30.42 8.51
C ARG A 124 28.11 31.60 7.67
N HIS A 125 26.94 31.49 7.04
CA HIS A 125 26.36 32.62 6.30
C HIS A 125 26.11 33.84 7.21
N TYR A 126 25.61 33.63 8.43
CA TYR A 126 25.47 34.71 9.41
C TYR A 126 26.79 35.48 9.61
N ARG A 127 27.89 34.76 9.85
CA ARG A 127 29.19 35.36 10.17
C ARG A 127 29.90 35.90 8.93
N ASP A 128 30.08 35.06 7.92
CA ASP A 128 30.99 35.30 6.81
C ASP A 128 30.37 36.24 5.77
N ASP A 129 29.08 36.07 5.47
CA ASP A 129 28.39 36.91 4.47
C ASP A 129 27.80 38.17 5.11
N PHE A 130 27.22 38.04 6.30
CA PHE A 130 26.42 39.12 6.89
C PHE A 130 27.03 39.78 8.12
N GLY A 131 28.16 39.29 8.65
CA GLY A 131 28.83 39.89 9.82
C GLY A 131 27.96 39.89 11.08
N ARG A 132 27.09 38.90 11.24
CA ARG A 132 26.11 38.78 12.31
C ARG A 132 26.36 37.53 13.15
N GLU A 133 25.92 37.59 14.40
CA GLU A 133 25.95 36.44 15.29
C GLU A 133 24.73 35.53 15.01
N PRO A 134 24.91 34.22 14.79
CA PRO A 134 23.80 33.29 14.66
C PRO A 134 23.07 33.11 16.00
N PRO A 135 21.74 32.94 16.00
CA PRO A 135 21.01 32.54 17.20
C PRO A 135 21.58 31.23 17.73
N LYS A 136 21.68 31.07 19.05
CA LYS A 136 22.20 29.84 19.65
C LYS A 136 21.21 28.70 19.40
N LEU A 137 21.74 27.51 19.14
CA LEU A 137 20.94 26.29 19.15
C LEU A 137 20.47 26.04 20.59
N LYS A 138 19.18 25.76 20.79
CA LYS A 138 18.60 25.60 22.13
C LYS A 138 19.31 24.52 22.97
N GLU A 139 19.70 23.42 22.34
CA GLU A 139 20.50 22.35 22.95
C GLU A 139 21.88 22.86 23.42
N LEU A 140 22.49 23.78 22.67
CA LEU A 140 23.72 24.47 23.07
C LEU A 140 23.46 25.49 24.20
N GLU A 141 22.31 26.18 24.23
CA GLU A 141 21.96 27.08 25.35
C GLU A 141 21.79 26.31 26.66
N GLU A 142 21.09 25.18 26.62
CA GLU A 142 20.89 24.30 27.78
C GLU A 142 22.24 23.73 28.26
N PHE A 143 23.09 23.26 27.36
CA PHE A 143 24.43 22.78 27.67
C PHE A 143 25.36 23.87 28.27
N PHE A 144 25.32 25.10 27.74
CA PHE A 144 26.11 26.21 28.30
C PHE A 144 25.56 26.74 29.62
N ALA A 145 24.24 26.66 29.84
CA ALA A 145 23.64 26.99 31.14
C ALA A 145 24.11 25.99 32.20
N GLU A 146 24.13 24.71 31.87
CA GLU A 146 24.60 23.63 32.74
C GLU A 146 26.11 23.75 33.07
N LEU A 147 26.94 24.12 32.09
CA LEU A 147 28.37 24.39 32.33
C LEU A 147 28.64 25.62 33.21
N LYS A 148 27.84 26.69 33.06
CA LYS A 148 27.98 27.89 33.90
C LYS A 148 27.62 27.63 35.36
N GLU A 149 26.65 26.77 35.63
CA GLU A 149 26.33 26.37 37.01
C GLU A 149 27.47 25.59 37.68
N ILE A 150 28.38 24.98 36.91
CA ILE A 150 29.56 24.26 37.43
C ILE A 150 30.72 25.21 37.74
N GLU A 151 30.92 26.29 36.98
CA GLU A 151 32.01 27.25 37.20
C GLU A 151 31.80 28.15 38.45
N ASP A 152 30.56 28.34 38.91
CA ASP A 152 30.23 29.18 40.07
C ASP A 152 30.34 28.45 41.44
N VAL A 153 30.80 27.19 41.49
CA VAL A 153 30.94 26.43 42.75
C VAL A 153 32.34 26.54 43.34
N ASP A 154 32.55 27.57 44.14
CA ASP A 154 33.70 27.70 45.04
C ASP A 154 33.61 26.65 46.18
N GLY A 155 34.44 25.60 46.11
CA GLY A 155 35.09 24.99 47.26
C GLY A 155 34.26 24.35 48.39
N LYS A 156 32.99 24.00 48.21
CA LYS A 156 32.23 23.20 49.19
C LYS A 156 31.71 21.91 48.56
N ASN A 157 32.16 20.80 49.14
CA ASN A 157 31.78 19.43 48.81
C ASN A 157 30.27 19.24 48.98
N ASP A 158 29.48 19.63 47.98
CA ASP A 158 28.02 19.53 48.01
C ASP A 158 27.58 18.21 47.36
N GLN A 159 27.24 17.23 48.21
CA GLN A 159 26.77 15.90 47.80
C GLN A 159 25.39 15.93 47.10
N SER A 160 24.75 17.10 47.00
CA SER A 160 23.45 17.32 46.36
C SER A 160 23.48 16.97 44.86
N HIS A 161 24.52 17.39 44.15
CA HIS A 161 24.71 17.10 42.73
C HIS A 161 24.97 15.61 42.47
N LEU A 162 25.79 14.97 43.31
CA LEU A 162 26.04 13.53 43.22
C LEU A 162 24.74 12.72 43.43
N LYS A 163 23.88 13.16 44.35
CA LYS A 163 22.58 12.53 44.60
C LYS A 163 21.61 12.71 43.43
N SER A 164 21.63 13.86 42.77
CA SER A 164 20.82 14.12 41.56
C SER A 164 21.29 13.25 40.39
N LEU A 165 22.61 13.18 40.15
CA LEU A 165 23.18 12.30 39.13
C LEU A 165 22.89 10.82 39.38
N ILE A 166 22.99 10.36 40.64
CA ILE A 166 22.61 8.99 41.01
C ILE A 166 21.12 8.74 40.75
N SER A 167 20.24 9.71 41.06
CA SER A 167 18.81 9.58 40.80
C SER A 167 18.49 9.57 39.30
N GLN A 168 19.20 10.35 38.48
CA GLN A 168 19.06 10.33 37.03
C GLN A 168 19.55 9.01 36.43
N GLN A 169 20.67 8.48 36.93
CA GLN A 169 21.20 7.16 36.55
C GLN A 169 20.18 6.05 36.83
N GLN A 170 19.56 6.06 38.01
CA GLN A 170 18.52 5.09 38.39
C GLN A 170 17.29 5.17 37.47
N ASN A 171 16.87 6.39 37.10
CA ASN A 171 15.76 6.56 36.16
C ASN A 171 16.13 6.05 34.76
N MET A 172 17.38 6.26 34.32
CA MET A 172 17.86 5.74 33.04
C MET A 172 17.84 4.21 33.01
N GLU A 173 18.29 3.55 34.07
CA GLU A 173 18.21 2.08 34.19
C GLU A 173 16.77 1.56 34.12
N GLU A 174 15.81 2.27 34.73
CA GLU A 174 14.39 1.92 34.62
C GLU A 174 13.86 2.11 33.19
N PHE A 175 14.25 3.17 32.51
CA PHE A 175 13.89 3.40 31.11
C PHE A 175 14.49 2.37 30.17
N GLU A 176 15.77 2.01 30.35
CA GLU A 176 16.42 0.94 29.58
C GLU A 176 15.70 -0.39 29.76
N LYS A 177 15.23 -0.70 30.97
CA LYS A 177 14.44 -1.89 31.23
C LYS A 177 13.10 -1.86 30.49
N LYS A 178 12.38 -0.73 30.52
CA LYS A 178 11.12 -0.55 29.78
C LYS A 178 11.32 -0.62 28.27
N ILE A 179 12.43 -0.08 27.75
CA ILE A 179 12.79 -0.18 26.33
C ILE A 179 12.97 -1.64 25.94
N LYS A 180 13.73 -2.43 26.71
CA LYS A 180 13.90 -3.87 26.46
C LYS A 180 12.59 -4.66 26.50
N GLU A 181 11.70 -4.33 27.44
CA GLU A 181 10.37 -4.94 27.52
C GLU A 181 9.52 -4.59 26.28
N LEU A 182 9.53 -3.33 25.85
CA LEU A 182 8.83 -2.89 24.64
C LEU A 182 9.39 -3.52 23.37
N GLU A 183 10.71 -3.61 23.24
CA GLU A 183 11.38 -4.28 22.12
C GLU A 183 10.98 -5.76 22.02
N ALA A 184 10.94 -6.47 23.15
CA ALA A 184 10.46 -7.85 23.20
C ALA A 184 9.00 -7.96 22.75
N THR A 185 8.12 -7.08 23.25
CA THR A 185 6.70 -7.10 22.86
C THR A 185 6.49 -6.76 21.38
N ASN A 186 7.29 -5.84 20.83
CA ASN A 186 7.24 -5.50 19.41
C ASN A 186 7.70 -6.68 18.54
N SER A 187 8.73 -7.42 18.97
CA SER A 187 9.16 -8.64 18.29
C SER A 187 8.05 -9.69 18.25
N GLU A 188 7.39 -9.96 19.39
CA GLU A 188 6.28 -10.91 19.46
C GLU A 188 5.06 -10.49 18.61
N LEU A 189 4.72 -9.19 18.61
CA LEU A 189 3.63 -8.67 17.78
C LEU A 189 3.97 -8.77 16.29
N SER A 190 5.21 -8.49 15.91
CA SER A 190 5.66 -8.64 14.53
C SER A 190 5.56 -10.09 14.03
N GLU A 191 5.89 -11.07 14.87
CA GLU A 191 5.73 -12.49 14.53
C GLU A 191 4.27 -12.87 14.34
N LYS A 192 3.38 -12.41 15.24
CA LYS A 192 1.93 -12.65 15.12
C LYS A 192 1.32 -12.01 13.87
N ILE A 193 1.77 -10.82 13.48
CA ILE A 193 1.33 -10.15 12.25
C ILE A 193 1.71 -11.02 11.05
N SER A 194 2.96 -11.49 10.98
CA SER A 194 3.41 -12.36 9.88
C SER A 194 2.62 -13.67 9.80
N GLU A 195 2.30 -14.28 10.94
CA GLU A 195 1.46 -15.48 10.97
C GLU A 195 0.03 -15.22 10.47
N LEU A 196 -0.57 -14.09 10.87
CA LEU A 196 -1.90 -13.70 10.43
C LEU A 196 -1.94 -13.37 8.94
N GLU A 197 -0.93 -12.68 8.41
CA GLU A 197 -0.79 -12.39 6.98
C GLU A 197 -0.73 -13.68 6.15
N SER A 198 0.02 -14.69 6.61
CA SER A 198 0.06 -16.00 5.95
C SER A 198 -1.31 -16.69 5.94
N LYS A 199 -2.03 -16.65 7.07
CA LYS A 199 -3.38 -17.25 7.17
C LYS A 199 -4.40 -16.54 6.27
N VAL A 200 -4.31 -15.21 6.15
CA VAL A 200 -5.18 -14.43 5.26
C VAL A 200 -4.93 -14.83 3.80
N ALA A 201 -3.66 -14.92 3.39
CA ALA A 201 -3.31 -15.34 2.03
C ALA A 201 -3.81 -16.77 1.70
N GLU A 202 -3.71 -17.70 2.66
CA GLU A 202 -4.25 -19.06 2.51
C GLU A 202 -5.77 -19.06 2.33
N LEU A 203 -6.50 -18.32 3.18
CA LEU A 203 -7.97 -18.23 3.11
C LEU A 203 -8.46 -17.53 1.83
N GLU A 204 -7.73 -16.53 1.34
CA GLU A 204 -8.03 -15.88 0.06
C GLU A 204 -7.86 -16.85 -1.12
N ALA A 205 -6.79 -17.65 -1.10
CA ALA A 205 -6.55 -18.67 -2.11
C ALA A 205 -7.62 -19.78 -2.09
N GLU A 206 -8.07 -20.20 -0.91
CA GLU A 206 -9.16 -21.17 -0.76
C GLU A 206 -10.49 -20.60 -1.25
N ASN A 207 -10.82 -19.36 -0.90
CA ASN A 207 -12.04 -18.69 -1.37
C ASN A 207 -12.07 -18.53 -2.90
N ALA A 208 -10.92 -18.24 -3.52
CA ALA A 208 -10.81 -18.17 -4.98
C ALA A 208 -11.16 -19.52 -5.63
N LYS A 209 -10.59 -20.63 -5.11
CA LYS A 209 -10.87 -21.98 -5.61
C LYS A 209 -12.34 -22.36 -5.45
N LEU A 210 -12.93 -22.09 -4.29
CA LEU A 210 -14.35 -22.37 -4.03
C LEU A 210 -15.27 -21.57 -4.95
N LYS A 211 -14.90 -20.33 -5.29
CA LYS A 211 -15.65 -19.50 -6.24
C LYS A 211 -15.62 -20.08 -7.66
N GLU A 212 -14.45 -20.51 -8.12
CA GLU A 212 -14.30 -21.19 -9.42
C GLU A 212 -15.08 -22.50 -9.48
N GLU A 213 -15.02 -23.30 -8.42
CA GLU A 213 -15.77 -24.55 -8.33
C GLU A 213 -17.30 -24.31 -8.34
N ASN A 214 -17.77 -23.30 -7.61
CA ASN A 214 -19.18 -22.92 -7.60
C ASN A 214 -19.66 -22.47 -8.99
N GLU A 215 -18.86 -21.69 -9.71
CA GLU A 215 -19.19 -21.27 -11.08
C GLU A 215 -19.24 -22.48 -12.02
N ARG A 216 -18.26 -23.39 -11.90
CA ARG A 216 -18.21 -24.63 -12.67
C ARG A 216 -19.44 -25.49 -12.43
N LEU A 217 -19.80 -25.73 -11.17
CA LEU A 217 -20.96 -26.52 -10.79
C LEU A 217 -22.26 -25.86 -11.26
N SER A 218 -22.39 -24.53 -11.13
CA SER A 218 -23.54 -23.78 -11.63
C SER A 218 -23.72 -23.97 -13.14
N ASN A 219 -22.64 -23.89 -13.91
CA ASN A 219 -22.67 -24.12 -15.36
C ASN A 219 -23.00 -25.57 -15.71
N GLN A 220 -22.47 -26.54 -14.96
CA GLN A 220 -22.82 -27.95 -15.14
C GLN A 220 -24.32 -28.18 -14.91
N VAL A 221 -24.89 -27.65 -13.82
CA VAL A 221 -26.32 -27.77 -13.52
C VAL A 221 -27.17 -27.18 -14.63
N LYS A 222 -26.83 -25.99 -15.15
CA LYS A 222 -27.53 -25.39 -16.30
C LYS A 222 -27.48 -26.31 -17.52
N GLN A 223 -26.31 -26.86 -17.86
CA GLN A 223 -26.19 -27.78 -19.00
C GLN A 223 -27.01 -29.06 -18.82
N TYR A 224 -27.05 -29.63 -17.62
CA TYR A 224 -27.88 -30.79 -17.35
C TYR A 224 -29.37 -30.48 -17.51
N ILE A 225 -29.83 -29.35 -16.98
CA ILE A 225 -31.23 -28.90 -17.13
C ILE A 225 -31.59 -28.74 -18.60
N GLU A 226 -30.75 -28.02 -19.38
CA GLU A 226 -31.02 -27.81 -20.82
C GLU A 226 -31.06 -29.12 -21.61
N ARG A 227 -30.15 -30.06 -21.33
CA ARG A 227 -30.17 -31.39 -21.97
C ARG A 227 -31.44 -32.15 -21.62
N GLU A 228 -31.83 -32.16 -20.34
CA GLU A 228 -33.02 -32.87 -19.89
C GLU A 228 -34.30 -32.26 -20.48
N LYS A 229 -34.41 -30.92 -20.53
CA LYS A 229 -35.50 -30.22 -21.20
C LYS A 229 -35.59 -30.59 -22.68
N ALA A 230 -34.46 -30.59 -23.39
CA ALA A 230 -34.41 -30.95 -24.81
C ALA A 230 -34.86 -32.40 -25.05
N GLU A 231 -34.38 -33.35 -24.25
CA GLU A 231 -34.77 -34.75 -24.34
C GLU A 231 -36.27 -34.96 -24.11
N ILE A 232 -36.85 -34.31 -23.11
CA ILE A 232 -38.29 -34.43 -22.83
C ILE A 232 -39.11 -33.75 -23.94
N THR A 233 -38.65 -32.60 -24.44
CA THR A 233 -39.30 -31.89 -25.54
C THR A 233 -39.35 -32.75 -26.80
N GLU A 234 -38.27 -33.43 -27.15
CA GLU A 234 -38.25 -34.37 -28.27
C GLU A 234 -39.20 -35.56 -28.06
N LYS A 235 -39.29 -36.09 -26.83
CA LYS A 235 -40.27 -37.14 -26.49
C LYS A 235 -41.71 -36.64 -26.62
N ILE A 236 -42.00 -35.40 -26.25
CA ILE A 236 -43.32 -34.77 -26.41
C ILE A 236 -43.68 -34.62 -27.90
N LYS A 237 -42.76 -34.08 -28.71
CA LYS A 237 -42.94 -33.92 -30.17
C LYS A 237 -43.19 -35.26 -30.87
N ALA A 238 -42.55 -36.34 -30.43
CA ALA A 238 -42.81 -37.67 -30.95
C ALA A 238 -44.23 -38.20 -30.60
N LEU A 239 -44.91 -37.62 -29.61
CA LEU A 239 -46.24 -38.06 -29.19
C LEU A 239 -47.38 -37.29 -29.85
N THR A 240 -47.21 -36.02 -30.21
CA THR A 240 -48.27 -35.17 -30.76
C THR A 240 -47.70 -34.13 -31.70
N ASP A 241 -48.43 -33.83 -32.79
CA ASP A 241 -48.10 -32.77 -33.74
C ASP A 241 -48.67 -31.41 -33.29
N GLU A 242 -49.60 -31.39 -32.34
CA GLU A 242 -50.21 -30.19 -31.75
C GLU A 242 -49.36 -29.69 -30.57
N VAL A 243 -48.15 -29.20 -30.88
CA VAL A 243 -47.22 -28.69 -29.87
C VAL A 243 -46.94 -27.22 -30.12
N ASN A 244 -47.20 -26.38 -29.12
CA ASN A 244 -46.69 -25.02 -29.10
C ASN A 244 -45.25 -25.02 -28.55
N GLU A 245 -44.26 -24.87 -29.43
CA GLU A 245 -42.85 -24.87 -29.03
C GLU A 245 -42.47 -23.72 -28.10
N GLU A 246 -43.15 -22.58 -28.18
CA GLU A 246 -42.90 -21.46 -27.27
C GLU A 246 -43.37 -21.77 -25.86
N GLU A 247 -44.51 -22.44 -25.71
CA GLU A 247 -45.02 -22.84 -24.40
C GLU A 247 -44.14 -23.91 -23.73
N LEU A 248 -43.54 -24.82 -24.51
CA LEU A 248 -42.61 -25.82 -23.98
C LEU A 248 -41.29 -25.22 -23.48
N LYS A 249 -40.81 -24.12 -24.10
CA LYS A 249 -39.55 -23.47 -23.69
C LYS A 249 -39.65 -22.78 -22.34
N GLU A 250 -40.83 -22.25 -22.01
CA GLU A 250 -41.09 -21.58 -20.74
C GLU A 250 -41.20 -22.56 -19.57
N LYS A 251 -41.61 -23.81 -19.84
CA LYS A 251 -41.78 -24.84 -18.81
C LYS A 251 -40.45 -25.28 -18.21
N ASP A 252 -40.47 -25.54 -16.91
CA ASP A 252 -39.36 -26.21 -16.24
C ASP A 252 -39.34 -27.72 -16.51
N VAL A 253 -38.30 -28.41 -16.02
CA VAL A 253 -38.14 -29.86 -16.25
C VAL A 253 -39.30 -30.66 -15.64
N ALA A 254 -39.83 -30.26 -14.49
CA ALA A 254 -40.92 -30.96 -13.82
C ALA A 254 -42.24 -30.80 -14.59
N GLU A 255 -42.55 -29.57 -15.00
CA GLU A 255 -43.72 -29.24 -15.82
C GLU A 255 -43.69 -29.97 -17.17
N LEU A 256 -42.51 -30.04 -17.80
CA LEU A 256 -42.33 -30.83 -19.03
C LEU A 256 -42.57 -32.33 -18.81
N LYS A 257 -42.10 -32.89 -17.68
CA LYS A 257 -42.34 -34.31 -17.34
C LYS A 257 -43.82 -34.59 -17.10
N GLU A 258 -44.51 -33.70 -16.39
CA GLU A 258 -45.95 -33.81 -16.13
C GLU A 258 -46.76 -33.72 -17.43
N PHE A 259 -46.42 -32.77 -18.31
CA PHE A 259 -47.03 -32.64 -19.62
C PHE A 259 -46.81 -33.89 -20.49
N TYR A 260 -45.58 -34.42 -20.49
CA TYR A 260 -45.28 -35.66 -21.19
C TYR A 260 -46.09 -36.85 -20.66
N LEU A 261 -46.24 -36.96 -19.32
CA LEU A 261 -47.01 -38.03 -18.69
C LEU A 261 -48.50 -37.96 -19.04
N THR A 262 -49.11 -36.78 -18.97
CA THR A 262 -50.52 -36.58 -19.33
C THR A 262 -50.81 -36.92 -20.80
N LEU A 263 -49.87 -36.61 -21.71
CA LEU A 263 -49.96 -37.03 -23.12
C LEU A 263 -49.91 -38.55 -23.29
N LEU A 264 -49.01 -39.24 -22.57
CA LEU A 264 -48.94 -40.70 -22.58
C LEU A 264 -50.23 -41.33 -22.06
N GLU A 265 -50.75 -40.86 -20.93
CA GLU A 265 -52.02 -41.34 -20.35
C GLU A 265 -53.17 -41.18 -21.33
N THR A 266 -53.28 -40.00 -21.97
CA THR A 266 -54.32 -39.72 -22.97
C THR A 266 -54.21 -40.66 -24.17
N LYS A 267 -52.99 -40.93 -24.68
CA LYS A 267 -52.76 -41.90 -25.76
C LYS A 267 -53.17 -43.31 -25.37
N VAL A 268 -52.82 -43.74 -24.14
CA VAL A 268 -53.19 -45.06 -23.63
C VAL A 268 -54.71 -45.21 -23.51
N ILE A 269 -55.40 -44.19 -23.01
CA ILE A 269 -56.87 -44.18 -22.91
C ILE A 269 -57.49 -44.30 -24.32
N LYS A 270 -57.00 -43.52 -25.29
CA LYS A 270 -57.47 -43.58 -26.69
C LYS A 270 -57.21 -44.95 -27.34
N ALA A 271 -56.07 -45.57 -27.04
CA ALA A 271 -55.74 -46.92 -27.52
C ALA A 271 -56.69 -47.99 -26.94
N LYS A 272 -57.10 -47.84 -25.68
CA LYS A 272 -58.02 -48.76 -24.99
C LYS A 272 -59.50 -48.57 -25.38
N SER A 273 -59.89 -47.37 -25.81
CA SER A 273 -61.27 -47.08 -26.25
C SER A 273 -61.54 -47.42 -27.71
N LEU A 274 -60.51 -47.78 -28.49
CA LEU A 274 -60.67 -48.33 -29.83
C LEU A 274 -61.28 -49.74 -29.76
N PRO A 275 -62.36 -50.04 -30.51
CA PRO A 275 -63.00 -51.35 -30.48
C PRO A 275 -62.03 -52.43 -30.95
N SER A 276 -62.01 -53.58 -30.26
CA SER A 276 -61.23 -54.73 -30.72
C SER A 276 -61.65 -55.10 -32.13
N LYS A 277 -60.70 -55.15 -33.06
CA LYS A 277 -60.95 -55.75 -34.38
C LYS A 277 -61.25 -57.23 -34.15
N VAL A 278 -62.54 -57.57 -34.07
CA VAL A 278 -63.01 -58.94 -34.17
C VAL A 278 -62.66 -59.42 -35.58
N LYS A 279 -61.63 -60.29 -35.68
CA LYS A 279 -61.39 -61.08 -36.89
C LYS A 279 -62.49 -62.14 -36.95
N VAL A 280 -63.44 -61.99 -37.88
CA VAL A 280 -64.39 -63.05 -38.25
C VAL A 280 -63.75 -63.85 -39.39
N GLY A 281 -63.41 -65.11 -39.07
CA GLY A 281 -63.45 -66.30 -39.94
C GLY A 281 -62.73 -66.32 -41.29
N GLY A 282 -61.77 -67.23 -41.44
CA GLY A 282 -61.26 -67.74 -42.71
C GLY A 282 -59.95 -68.49 -42.51
N GLU A 283 -60.01 -69.81 -42.65
CA GLU A 283 -58.93 -70.80 -42.47
C GLU A 283 -57.65 -70.47 -43.27
N GLU A 284 -56.49 -70.69 -42.65
CA GLU A 284 -55.47 -71.63 -43.13
C GLU A 284 -54.34 -71.74 -42.08
N GLU A 285 -54.00 -72.99 -41.74
CA GLU A 285 -52.91 -73.32 -40.83
C GLU A 285 -51.56 -72.95 -41.47
N GLU A 286 -50.78 -72.11 -40.81
CA GLU A 286 -49.34 -72.09 -41.05
C GLU A 286 -48.60 -72.08 -39.71
N LYS A 287 -48.00 -73.23 -39.38
CA LYS A 287 -47.07 -73.40 -38.27
C LYS A 287 -45.87 -72.49 -38.50
N VAL A 288 -45.61 -71.57 -37.57
CA VAL A 288 -44.33 -70.85 -37.51
C VAL A 288 -43.63 -71.19 -36.19
N ASP A 289 -42.45 -71.78 -36.33
CA ASP A 289 -41.57 -72.32 -35.30
C ASP A 289 -40.99 -71.22 -34.41
N PHE A 290 -41.07 -71.42 -33.09
CA PHE A 290 -40.40 -70.58 -32.09
C PHE A 290 -39.01 -71.15 -31.83
N LYS A 291 -38.02 -70.64 -32.56
CA LYS A 291 -36.63 -70.67 -32.11
C LYS A 291 -36.07 -69.26 -32.08
N GLU A 292 -35.38 -69.00 -30.97
CA GLU A 292 -34.54 -67.84 -30.68
C GLU A 292 -35.26 -66.65 -30.03
N VAL A 293 -35.84 -66.92 -28.86
CA VAL A 293 -35.62 -66.06 -27.69
C VAL A 293 -34.95 -66.93 -26.62
N PHE A 294 -33.63 -66.87 -26.56
CA PHE A 294 -32.81 -66.93 -25.35
C PHE A 294 -31.48 -66.22 -25.64
#